data_AF-A0A6B9FDZ5-F1
#
_entry.id   AF-A0A6B9FDZ5-F1
#
_cell.length_a   1.000
_cell.length_b   1.000
_cell.length_c   1.000
_cell.angle_alpha   90.00
_cell.angle_beta   90.00
_cell.angle_gamma   90.00
#
_symmetry.space_group_name_H-M   'P 1'
#
loop_
_entity.id
_entity.type
_entity.pdbx_description
1 polymer ?
#
loop_
_entity_poly.entity_id
_entity_poly.type
_entity_poly.pdbx_seq_one_letter_code
_entity_poly.pdbx_strand_id
1 'polypeptide(L)'
;MSVSNFHAYSDDDDIFFHDENVVIICEPDAKCFGSDPVEILRDEKMRVDDHPATVDATPEPNGLDLAQRAGTEYRSQMELLVNSLWLIHYPCLLERECAGTIANNARLVPRAGHVVIWVDCEGSREDVKAELEGIIPQAYIKTAESEFRRHVWGYLNNNANPENGKEDLRDWSQKVLTKLENIDPDQ
;
A
#
# COMPACT_ATOMS: atom_id res chain seq x y z
N MET A 1 13.75 -7.12 29.86
CA MET A 1 12.64 -6.56 29.07
C MET A 1 13.29 -5.80 27.94
N SER A 2 13.23 -6.33 26.71
CA SER A 2 13.87 -5.70 25.56
C SER A 2 12.96 -4.58 25.09
N VAL A 3 13.38 -3.34 25.33
CA VAL A 3 12.75 -2.16 24.77
C VAL A 3 13.27 -2.09 23.33
N SER A 4 12.38 -2.24 22.36
CA SER A 4 12.71 -2.03 20.94
C SER A 4 13.10 -0.56 20.78
N ASN A 5 14.39 -0.30 20.57
CA ASN A 5 14.90 1.02 20.26
C ASN A 5 14.43 1.43 18.86
N PHE A 6 13.37 2.24 18.77
CA PHE A 6 13.13 3.07 17.60
C PHE A 6 13.93 4.36 17.80
N HIS A 7 14.91 4.60 16.93
CA HIS A 7 15.72 5.81 16.95
C HIS A 7 14.86 7.01 16.56
N ALA A 8 14.83 8.01 17.45
CA ALA A 8 14.45 9.37 17.07
C ALA A 8 15.47 9.89 16.06
N TYR A 9 15.02 10.26 14.86
CA TYR A 9 15.86 10.75 13.77
C TYR A 9 16.56 12.06 14.19
N SER A 10 17.89 12.11 14.07
CA SER A 10 18.70 13.31 14.28
C SER A 10 18.80 14.14 13.01
N ASP A 11 18.57 15.45 13.13
CA ASP A 11 18.42 16.43 12.05
C ASP A 11 19.62 16.65 11.10
N ASP A 12 20.74 15.94 11.23
CA ASP A 12 22.00 16.32 10.56
C ASP A 12 22.81 15.17 9.90
N ASP A 13 22.22 14.00 9.64
CA ASP A 13 22.87 12.97 8.80
C ASP A 13 22.11 12.80 7.46
N ASP A 14 22.54 13.62 6.49
CA ASP A 14 22.52 13.44 5.03
C ASP A 14 21.58 12.34 4.45
N ILE A 15 20.31 12.71 4.31
CA ILE A 15 19.32 12.38 3.26
C ILE A 15 19.29 10.93 2.66
N PHE A 16 18.07 10.36 2.58
CA PHE A 16 17.53 9.50 1.49
C PHE A 16 17.11 8.04 1.79
N PHE A 17 17.04 7.57 3.03
CA PHE A 17 16.25 6.36 3.28
C PHE A 17 14.78 6.74 3.52
N HIS A 18 13.96 6.62 2.46
CA HIS A 18 12.51 6.60 2.62
C HIS A 18 12.06 5.14 2.57
N ASP A 19 11.65 4.64 3.72
CA ASP A 19 10.93 3.38 3.76
C ASP A 19 9.53 3.65 3.20
N GLU A 20 9.27 3.15 1.99
CA GLU A 20 7.94 3.23 1.39
C GLU A 20 7.07 2.15 2.02
N ASN A 21 6.01 2.55 2.70
CA ASN A 21 5.12 1.62 3.36
C ASN A 21 4.15 1.04 2.31
N VAL A 22 4.33 -0.24 2.00
CA VAL A 22 3.47 -0.98 1.07
C VAL A 22 2.65 -1.98 1.87
N VAL A 23 1.33 -1.89 1.74
CA VAL A 23 0.42 -2.90 2.29
C VAL A 23 -0.06 -3.83 1.18
N ILE A 24 0.08 -5.13 1.42
CA ILE A 24 -0.50 -6.17 0.57
C ILE A 24 -1.69 -6.77 1.31
N ILE A 25 -2.87 -6.59 0.73
CA ILE A 25 -4.15 -7.02 1.28
C ILE A 25 -4.62 -8.20 0.45
N CYS A 26 -4.31 -9.41 0.91
CA CYS A 26 -4.68 -10.64 0.24
C CYS A 26 -4.82 -11.80 1.23
N GLU A 27 -5.44 -12.88 0.79
CA GLU A 27 -5.45 -14.15 1.51
C GLU A 27 -4.02 -14.74 1.56
N PRO A 28 -3.67 -15.56 2.58
CA PRO A 28 -2.30 -16.04 2.83
C PRO A 28 -1.61 -16.77 1.65
N ASP A 29 -2.37 -17.31 0.71
CA ASP A 29 -1.86 -18.06 -0.46
C ASP A 29 -2.22 -17.38 -1.80
N ALA A 30 -2.71 -16.14 -1.76
CA ALA A 30 -3.13 -15.43 -2.95
C ALA A 30 -1.99 -15.31 -3.97
N LYS A 31 -2.33 -15.49 -5.25
CA LYS A 31 -1.44 -15.24 -6.37
C LYS A 31 -1.91 -14.02 -7.13
N CYS A 32 -0.94 -13.23 -7.60
CA CYS A 32 -1.16 -12.14 -8.52
C CYS A 32 -0.76 -12.63 -9.90
N PHE A 33 -1.74 -13.03 -10.72
CA PHE A 33 -1.53 -13.57 -12.07
C PHE A 33 -0.59 -14.77 -12.09
N GLY A 34 -0.74 -15.67 -11.11
CA GLY A 34 0.08 -16.86 -10.95
C GLY A 34 1.43 -16.66 -10.23
N SER A 35 1.82 -15.43 -9.93
CA SER A 35 3.06 -15.11 -9.19
C SER A 35 2.77 -14.72 -7.74
N ASP A 36 3.77 -14.81 -6.87
CA ASP A 36 3.67 -14.26 -5.52
C ASP A 36 3.69 -12.71 -5.58
N PRO A 37 2.71 -12.00 -4.99
CA PRO A 37 2.68 -10.54 -5.01
C PRO A 37 3.90 -9.88 -4.36
N VAL A 38 4.51 -10.51 -3.36
CA VAL A 38 5.75 -10.03 -2.72
C VAL A 38 6.93 -10.15 -3.68
N GLU A 39 6.99 -11.22 -4.47
CA GLU A 39 8.03 -11.38 -5.51
C GLU A 39 7.86 -10.36 -6.63
N ILE A 40 6.63 -10.11 -7.10
CA ILE A 40 6.37 -9.05 -8.08
C ILE A 40 6.87 -7.70 -7.56
N LEU A 41 6.53 -7.34 -6.32
CA LEU A 41 6.96 -6.07 -5.72
C LEU A 41 8.49 -5.97 -5.66
N ARG A 42 9.16 -7.07 -5.26
CA ARG A 42 10.62 -7.15 -5.22
C ARG A 42 11.25 -6.97 -6.60
N ASP A 43 10.72 -7.65 -7.61
CA ASP A 43 11.20 -7.55 -9.00
C ASP A 43 11.06 -6.12 -9.53
N GLU A 44 9.89 -5.49 -9.34
CA GLU A 44 9.66 -4.13 -9.83
C GLU A 44 10.52 -3.09 -9.08
N LYS A 45 10.79 -3.30 -7.78
CA LYS A 45 11.76 -2.50 -7.01
C LYS A 45 13.17 -2.59 -7.61
N MET A 46 13.63 -3.79 -8.01
CA MET A 46 14.95 -3.96 -8.63
C MET A 46 15.09 -3.28 -10.00
N ARG A 47 13.96 -2.91 -10.63
CA ARG A 47 13.91 -2.21 -11.92
C ARG A 47 13.81 -0.69 -11.80
N VAL A 48 13.74 -0.15 -10.58
CA VAL A 48 13.76 1.30 -10.38
C VAL A 48 15.18 1.79 -10.66
N ASP A 49 15.32 2.71 -11.61
CA ASP A 49 16.61 3.25 -11.99
C ASP A 49 17.18 4.15 -10.88
N ASP A 50 18.50 4.26 -10.88
CA ASP A 50 19.35 5.08 -10.02
C ASP A 50 19.46 4.78 -8.52
N HIS A 51 18.46 4.38 -7.74
CA HIS A 51 18.68 4.12 -6.29
C HIS A 51 17.70 3.06 -5.71
N PRO A 52 17.93 1.76 -5.92
CA PRO A 52 17.09 0.70 -5.32
C PRO A 52 17.15 0.67 -3.79
N ALA A 53 18.17 1.32 -3.19
CA ALA A 53 18.38 1.39 -1.75
C ALA A 53 17.53 2.47 -1.06
N THR A 54 16.97 3.44 -1.79
CA THR A 54 16.25 4.58 -1.20
C THR A 54 14.73 4.39 -1.15
N VAL A 55 14.22 3.33 -1.78
CA VAL A 55 12.81 2.91 -1.70
C VAL A 55 12.78 1.63 -0.88
N ASP A 56 12.66 1.74 0.44
CA ASP A 56 12.51 0.54 1.26
C ASP A 56 11.05 0.11 1.37
N ALA A 57 10.59 -0.67 0.38
CA ALA A 57 9.30 -1.33 0.44
C ALA A 57 9.37 -2.52 1.42
N THR A 58 8.96 -2.31 2.67
CA THR A 58 8.74 -3.41 3.61
C THR A 58 7.27 -3.86 3.49
N PRO A 59 6.99 -5.03 2.91
CA PRO A 59 5.62 -5.52 2.82
C PRO A 59 5.10 -5.86 4.22
N GLU A 60 3.93 -5.32 4.57
CA GLU A 60 3.23 -5.74 5.78
C GLU A 60 2.67 -7.16 5.62
N PRO A 61 3.00 -8.11 6.52
CA PRO A 61 2.67 -9.53 6.35
C PRO A 61 1.19 -9.88 6.57
N ASN A 62 0.34 -8.93 6.99
CA ASN A 62 -1.08 -9.19 7.21
C ASN A 62 -1.96 -7.95 6.93
N GLY A 63 -1.92 -7.46 5.68
CA GLY A 63 -2.72 -6.31 5.27
C GLY A 63 -4.24 -6.56 5.32
N LEU A 64 -4.69 -7.82 5.25
CA LEU A 64 -6.13 -8.15 5.34
C LEU A 64 -6.68 -7.94 6.75
N ASP A 65 -6.04 -8.48 7.78
CA ASP A 65 -6.48 -8.26 9.16
C ASP A 65 -6.36 -6.78 9.54
N LEU A 66 -5.29 -6.11 9.06
CA LEU A 66 -5.12 -4.67 9.27
C LEU A 66 -6.28 -3.88 8.63
N ALA A 67 -6.65 -4.19 7.39
CA ALA A 67 -7.77 -3.56 6.70
C ALA A 67 -9.11 -3.82 7.39
N GLN A 68 -9.33 -5.01 7.94
CA GLN A 68 -10.54 -5.32 8.70
C GLN A 68 -10.60 -4.51 10.00
N ARG A 69 -9.52 -4.51 10.80
CA ARG A 69 -9.44 -3.73 12.06
C ARG A 69 -9.55 -2.22 11.82
N ALA A 70 -9.01 -1.71 10.71
CA ALA A 70 -9.12 -0.31 10.32
C ALA A 70 -10.57 0.19 10.12
N GLY A 71 -11.54 -0.72 10.05
CA GLY A 71 -12.97 -0.38 10.02
C GLY A 71 -13.54 0.00 11.38
N THR A 72 -12.89 -0.43 12.47
CA THR A 72 -13.37 -0.28 13.85
C THR A 72 -12.38 0.39 14.79
N GLU A 73 -11.08 0.32 14.48
CA GLU A 73 -10.00 0.81 15.34
C GLU A 73 -9.26 1.97 14.65
N TYR A 74 -9.23 3.13 15.31
CA TYR A 74 -8.56 4.32 14.79
C TYR A 74 -7.05 4.12 14.62
N ARG A 75 -6.42 3.38 15.53
CA ARG A 75 -5.00 3.03 15.44
C ARG A 75 -4.71 2.21 14.18
N SER A 76 -5.43 1.10 13.98
CA SER A 76 -5.33 0.26 12.78
C SER A 76 -5.64 1.03 11.49
N GLN A 77 -6.55 2.01 11.55
CA GLN A 77 -6.80 2.92 10.43
C GLN A 77 -5.58 3.76 10.07
N MET A 78 -4.89 4.33 11.07
CA MET A 78 -3.67 5.12 10.82
C MET A 78 -2.51 4.23 10.36
N GLU A 79 -2.35 3.03 10.94
CA GLU A 79 -1.41 2.01 10.46
C GLU A 79 -1.67 1.66 8.99
N LEU A 80 -2.93 1.51 8.58
CA LEU A 80 -3.27 1.29 7.18
C LEU A 80 -2.94 2.52 6.30
N LEU A 81 -3.26 3.73 6.74
CA LEU A 81 -3.08 4.98 5.95
C LEU A 81 -1.64 5.46 5.86
N VAL A 82 -0.73 4.94 6.69
CA VAL A 82 0.71 5.20 6.55
C VAL A 82 1.26 4.56 5.27
N ASN A 83 0.59 3.49 4.80
CA ASN A 83 0.93 2.82 3.57
C ASN A 83 0.43 3.66 2.39
N SER A 84 1.34 4.05 1.50
CA SER A 84 0.99 4.94 0.41
C SER A 84 0.88 4.20 -0.95
N LEU A 85 1.22 2.91 -0.95
CA LEU A 85 0.84 1.92 -1.97
C LEU A 85 0.06 0.76 -1.34
N TRP A 86 -1.15 0.52 -1.83
CA TRP A 86 -1.97 -0.62 -1.43
C TRP A 86 -2.10 -1.57 -2.60
N LEU A 87 -1.74 -2.83 -2.41
CA LEU A 87 -1.92 -3.89 -3.38
C LEU A 87 -2.99 -4.83 -2.85
N ILE A 88 -4.14 -4.92 -3.54
CA ILE A 88 -5.33 -5.62 -3.04
C ILE A 88 -5.73 -6.74 -3.99
N HIS A 89 -5.91 -7.95 -3.45
CA HIS A 89 -6.55 -9.04 -4.17
C HIS A 89 -8.06 -8.81 -4.19
N TYR A 90 -8.69 -8.83 -5.38
CA TYR A 90 -10.12 -8.54 -5.48
C TYR A 90 -11.04 -9.43 -4.61
N PRO A 91 -10.78 -10.72 -4.34
CA PRO A 91 -11.68 -11.54 -3.52
C PRO A 91 -11.75 -11.07 -2.06
N CYS A 92 -10.72 -10.40 -1.54
CA CYS A 92 -10.79 -9.74 -0.23
C CYS A 92 -11.90 -8.67 -0.17
N LEU A 93 -12.29 -8.10 -1.31
CA LEU A 93 -13.39 -7.13 -1.40
C LEU A 93 -14.77 -7.81 -1.46
N LEU A 94 -14.83 -9.12 -1.69
CA LEU A 94 -16.07 -9.89 -1.64
C LEU A 94 -16.45 -10.25 -0.21
N GLU A 95 -15.49 -10.22 0.73
CA GLU A 95 -15.77 -10.35 2.15
C GLU A 95 -16.61 -9.15 2.62
N ARG A 96 -17.80 -9.43 3.15
CA ARG A 96 -18.69 -8.39 3.70
C ARG A 96 -17.92 -7.63 4.78
N GLU A 97 -18.07 -6.30 4.76
CA GLU A 97 -17.36 -5.30 5.59
C GLU A 97 -16.00 -4.84 5.03
N CYS A 98 -15.19 -5.70 4.41
CA CYS A 98 -13.87 -5.32 3.92
C CYS A 98 -13.93 -4.29 2.76
N ALA A 99 -14.83 -4.48 1.79
CA ALA A 99 -15.01 -3.52 0.70
C ALA A 99 -15.42 -2.11 1.18
N GLY A 100 -16.31 -2.03 2.17
CA GLY A 100 -16.75 -0.75 2.73
C GLY A 100 -15.61 -0.03 3.46
N THR A 101 -14.84 -0.78 4.26
CA THR A 101 -13.68 -0.25 4.97
C THR A 101 -12.59 0.23 4.02
N ILE A 102 -12.23 -0.58 3.02
CA ILE A 102 -11.25 -0.18 1.99
C ILE A 102 -11.76 1.02 1.20
N ALA A 103 -13.03 1.02 0.77
CA ALA A 103 -13.59 2.14 0.03
C ALA A 103 -13.54 3.45 0.84
N ASN A 104 -13.84 3.40 2.13
CA ASN A 104 -13.80 4.58 3.00
C ASN A 104 -12.37 5.07 3.23
N ASN A 105 -11.44 4.18 3.54
CA ASN A 105 -10.05 4.56 3.81
C ASN A 105 -9.28 4.96 2.56
N ALA A 106 -9.56 4.34 1.41
CA ALA A 106 -8.93 4.71 0.14
C ALA A 106 -9.21 6.18 -0.25
N ARG A 107 -10.32 6.79 0.21
CA ARG A 107 -10.60 8.21 -0.01
C ARG A 107 -9.68 9.14 0.80
N LEU A 108 -9.05 8.62 1.85
CA LEU A 108 -8.13 9.34 2.71
C LEU A 108 -6.68 9.20 2.25
N VAL A 109 -6.38 8.21 1.40
CA VAL A 109 -5.06 8.08 0.74
C VAL A 109 -4.86 9.31 -0.15
N PRO A 110 -3.70 9.99 -0.07
CA PRO A 110 -3.43 11.17 -0.87
C PRO A 110 -3.43 10.80 -2.36
N ARG A 111 -3.68 11.78 -3.23
CA ARG A 111 -3.71 11.54 -4.69
C ARG A 111 -2.39 11.00 -5.26
N ALA A 112 -1.27 11.25 -4.58
CA ALA A 112 0.04 10.70 -4.91
C ALA A 112 0.24 9.26 -4.41
N GLY A 113 -0.59 8.80 -3.47
CA GLY A 113 -0.69 7.41 -3.06
C GLY A 113 -1.57 6.61 -4.02
N HIS A 114 -1.36 5.32 -4.09
CA HIS A 114 -1.96 4.45 -5.10
C HIS A 114 -2.65 3.25 -4.43
N VAL A 115 -3.95 3.11 -4.68
CA VAL A 115 -4.71 1.91 -4.31
C VAL A 115 -4.88 1.07 -5.57
N VAL A 116 -4.24 -0.10 -5.62
CA VAL A 116 -4.19 -0.96 -6.80
C VAL A 116 -4.88 -2.27 -6.49
N ILE A 117 -5.88 -2.64 -7.30
CA ILE A 117 -6.62 -3.89 -7.13
C ILE A 117 -6.29 -4.79 -8.31
N TRP A 118 -5.81 -6.01 -8.06
CA TRP A 118 -5.64 -7.00 -9.12
C TRP A 118 -6.84 -7.94 -9.17
N VAL A 119 -7.37 -8.11 -10.38
CA VAL A 119 -8.49 -9.00 -10.70
C VAL A 119 -7.96 -10.16 -11.51
N ASP A 120 -7.71 -11.27 -10.82
CA ASP A 120 -7.25 -12.52 -11.42
C ASP A 120 -8.28 -13.62 -11.17
N CYS A 121 -9.30 -13.66 -12.03
CA CYS A 121 -10.37 -14.65 -11.94
C CYS A 121 -10.56 -15.41 -13.26
N GLU A 122 -11.18 -16.59 -13.17
CA GLU A 122 -11.55 -17.42 -14.33
C GLU A 122 -12.74 -16.83 -15.12
N GLY A 123 -13.46 -15.87 -14.53
CA GLY A 123 -14.61 -15.20 -15.14
C GLY A 123 -14.26 -13.95 -15.95
N SER A 124 -15.28 -13.12 -16.22
CA SER A 124 -15.11 -11.84 -16.92
C SER A 124 -14.44 -10.81 -16.00
N ARG A 125 -13.12 -10.66 -16.14
CA ARG A 125 -12.32 -9.70 -15.36
C ARG A 125 -12.74 -8.25 -15.59
N GLU A 126 -13.21 -7.91 -16.80
CA GLU A 126 -13.68 -6.55 -17.11
C GLU A 126 -15.03 -6.23 -16.44
N ASP A 127 -15.93 -7.21 -16.28
CA ASP A 127 -17.18 -6.99 -15.54
C ASP A 127 -16.89 -6.75 -14.06
N VAL A 128 -16.01 -7.56 -13.45
CA VAL A 128 -15.56 -7.37 -12.06
C VAL A 128 -14.88 -6.01 -11.91
N LYS A 129 -14.05 -5.61 -12.87
CA LYS A 129 -13.42 -4.29 -12.87
C LYS A 129 -14.47 -3.17 -12.91
N ALA A 130 -15.44 -3.23 -13.81
CA ALA A 130 -16.48 -2.21 -13.91
C ALA A 130 -17.30 -2.08 -12.61
N GLU A 131 -17.57 -3.19 -11.93
CA GLU A 131 -18.22 -3.18 -10.61
C GLU A 131 -17.33 -2.50 -9.56
N LEU A 132 -16.06 -2.88 -9.47
CA LEU A 132 -15.10 -2.32 -8.51
C LEU A 132 -14.83 -0.83 -8.74
N GLU A 133 -14.80 -0.37 -9.99
CA GLU A 133 -14.68 1.07 -10.32
C GLU A 133 -15.86 1.87 -9.76
N GLY A 134 -17.05 1.27 -9.67
CA GLY A 134 -18.23 1.87 -9.04
C GLY A 134 -18.15 1.92 -7.51
N ILE A 135 -17.51 0.93 -6.88
CA ILE A 135 -17.40 0.80 -5.41
C ILE A 135 -16.23 1.64 -4.88
N ILE A 136 -15.08 1.61 -5.57
CA ILE A 136 -13.82 2.24 -5.16
C ILE A 136 -13.27 3.09 -6.30
N PRO A 137 -13.86 4.27 -6.61
CA PRO A 137 -13.50 5.08 -7.77
C PRO A 137 -12.04 5.56 -7.80
N GLN A 138 -11.40 5.64 -6.63
CA GLN A 138 -10.01 6.05 -6.46
C GLN A 138 -9.00 4.92 -6.71
N ALA A 139 -9.46 3.68 -6.89
CA ALA A 139 -8.57 2.54 -7.10
C ALA A 139 -8.22 2.34 -8.59
N TYR A 140 -6.98 1.91 -8.83
CA TYR A 140 -6.51 1.45 -10.12
C TYR A 140 -6.73 -0.06 -10.22
N ILE A 141 -7.76 -0.48 -10.96
CA ILE A 141 -8.05 -1.89 -11.15
C ILE A 141 -7.27 -2.43 -12.35
N LYS A 142 -6.67 -3.62 -12.19
CA LYS A 142 -5.78 -4.27 -13.16
C LYS A 142 -6.28 -5.68 -13.44
N THR A 143 -6.51 -5.99 -14.71
CA THR A 143 -7.02 -7.30 -15.16
C THR A 143 -5.93 -8.15 -15.84
N ALA A 144 -4.72 -7.59 -16.00
CA ALA A 144 -3.55 -8.25 -16.57
C ALA A 144 -2.27 -7.95 -15.77
N GLU A 145 -1.38 -8.95 -15.70
CA GLU A 145 -0.09 -8.85 -14.99
C GLU A 145 0.77 -7.70 -15.49
N SER A 146 0.89 -7.54 -16.81
CA SER A 146 1.73 -6.49 -17.39
C SER A 146 1.27 -5.07 -17.02
N GLU A 147 -0.04 -4.88 -16.83
CA GLU A 147 -0.60 -3.60 -16.39
C GLU A 147 -0.36 -3.37 -14.90
N PHE A 148 -0.52 -4.42 -14.09
CA PHE A 148 -0.24 -4.40 -12.66
C PHE A 148 1.22 -4.07 -12.38
N ARG A 149 2.15 -4.83 -12.98
CA ARG A 149 3.59 -4.60 -12.88
C ARG A 149 3.99 -3.20 -13.32
N ARG A 150 3.52 -2.75 -14.48
CA ARG A 150 3.80 -1.39 -14.98
C ARG A 150 3.31 -0.32 -14.00
N HIS A 151 2.17 -0.54 -13.36
CA HIS A 151 1.61 0.40 -12.39
C HIS A 151 2.42 0.44 -11.10
N VAL A 152 2.80 -0.72 -10.56
CA VAL A 152 3.66 -0.84 -9.37
C VAL A 152 5.01 -0.17 -9.64
N TRP A 153 5.70 -0.53 -10.73
CA TRP A 153 6.95 0.12 -11.11
C TRP A 153 6.78 1.63 -11.31
N GLY A 154 5.72 2.06 -12.00
CA GLY A 154 5.46 3.48 -12.26
C GLY A 154 5.24 4.28 -10.99
N TYR A 155 4.59 3.70 -9.99
CA TYR A 155 4.47 4.30 -8.67
C TYR A 155 5.82 4.35 -7.95
N LEU A 156 6.54 3.23 -7.87
CA LEU A 156 7.83 3.16 -7.17
C LEU A 156 8.85 4.13 -7.78
N ASN A 157 8.90 4.21 -9.11
CA ASN A 157 9.87 5.03 -9.82
C ASN A 157 9.52 6.53 -9.86
N ASN A 158 8.24 6.90 -9.93
CA ASN A 158 7.84 8.30 -10.17
C ASN A 158 7.17 8.97 -8.96
N ASN A 159 6.71 8.21 -7.96
CA ASN A 159 6.05 8.78 -6.79
C ASN A 159 6.85 8.55 -5.52
N ALA A 160 7.30 7.31 -5.27
CA ALA A 160 8.05 6.95 -4.07
C ALA A 160 9.55 7.26 -4.17
N ASN A 161 10.14 7.16 -5.38
CA ASN A 161 11.55 7.45 -5.59
C ASN A 161 11.89 8.87 -5.13
N PRO A 162 12.89 9.09 -4.27
CA PRO A 162 13.21 10.39 -3.73
C PRO A 162 13.60 11.48 -4.75
N GLU A 163 14.19 11.09 -5.88
CA GLU A 163 14.68 12.01 -6.92
C GLU A 163 13.55 12.46 -7.86
N ASN A 164 12.58 11.56 -8.09
CA ASN A 164 11.46 11.80 -9.02
C ASN A 164 10.13 12.04 -8.30
N GLY A 165 10.08 11.75 -7.00
CA GLY A 165 8.90 11.59 -6.21
C GLY A 165 8.23 12.89 -5.85
N LYS A 166 6.98 12.78 -5.39
CA LYS A 166 6.17 13.94 -5.03
C LYS A 166 6.37 14.29 -3.57
N GLU A 167 6.81 15.53 -3.31
CA GLU A 167 6.96 16.11 -1.97
C GLU A 167 5.70 15.87 -1.11
N ASP A 168 4.51 16.02 -1.70
CA ASP A 168 3.21 15.78 -1.08
C ASP A 168 3.05 14.38 -0.43
N LEU A 169 3.69 13.34 -0.97
CA LEU A 169 3.55 11.97 -0.48
C LEU A 169 4.37 11.74 0.79
N ARG A 170 5.60 12.25 0.80
CA ARG A 170 6.50 12.21 1.97
C ARG A 170 5.90 12.97 3.13
N ASP A 171 5.42 14.18 2.85
CA ASP A 171 4.75 15.06 3.80
C ASP A 171 3.52 14.40 4.42
N TRP A 172 2.75 13.68 3.62
CA TRP A 172 1.59 12.93 4.10
C TRP A 172 2.02 11.78 5.01
N SER A 173 2.94 10.94 4.56
CA SER A 173 3.40 9.78 5.33
C SER A 173 3.93 10.21 6.69
N GLN A 174 4.75 11.27 6.73
CA GLN A 174 5.25 11.84 7.99
C GLN A 174 4.12 12.35 8.90
N LYS A 175 3.11 13.03 8.34
CA LYS A 175 1.94 13.50 9.12
C LYS A 175 1.12 12.34 9.69
N VAL A 176 0.99 11.23 8.96
CA VAL A 176 0.28 10.04 9.45
C VAL A 176 1.11 9.32 10.53
N LEU A 177 2.41 9.15 10.32
CA LEU A 177 3.33 8.59 11.33
C LEU A 177 3.27 9.37 12.64
N THR A 178 3.39 10.69 12.59
CA THR A 178 3.30 11.53 13.79
C THR A 178 1.94 11.40 14.47
N LYS A 179 0.84 11.24 13.73
CA LYS A 179 -0.47 10.97 14.36
C LYS A 179 -0.49 9.62 15.04
N LEU A 180 0.03 8.57 14.40
CA LEU A 180 0.08 7.22 14.92
C LEU A 180 0.89 7.13 16.23
N GLU A 181 2.04 7.82 16.29
CA GLU A 181 2.88 7.92 17.50
C GLU A 181 2.17 8.57 18.69
N ASN A 182 1.21 9.46 18.41
CA ASN A 182 0.43 10.16 19.42
C ASN A 182 -0.86 9.43 19.82
N ILE A 183 -1.15 8.26 19.24
CA ILE A 183 -2.28 7.41 19.66
C ILE A 183 -1.83 6.57 20.84
N ASP A 184 -2.53 6.72 21.96
CA ASP A 184 -2.36 5.88 23.15
C ASP A 184 -2.57 4.40 22.76
N PRO A 185 -1.60 3.49 23.00
CA PRO A 185 -1.75 2.08 22.69
C PRO A 185 -2.92 1.39 23.42
N ASP A 186 -3.48 2.02 24.46
CA ASP A 186 -4.61 1.50 25.24
C ASP A 186 -6.00 2.04 24.80
N GLN A 187 -6.09 2.77 23.68
CA GLN A 187 -7.35 3.25 23.06
C GLN A 187 -7.70 2.54 21.76
#